data_AF-A0AA39FUP7-F1
#
_entry.id   AF-A0AA39FUP7-F1
#
_cell.length_a   1.000
_cell.length_b   1.000
_cell.length_c   1.000
_cell.angle_alpha   90.00
_cell.angle_beta   90.00
_cell.angle_gamma   90.00
#
_symmetry.space_group_name_H-M   'P 1'
#
loop_
_entity.id
_entity.type
_entity.pdbx_description
1 polymer ?
#
loop_
_entity_poly.entity_id
_entity_poly.type
_entity_poly.pdbx_seq_one_letter_code
_entity_poly.pdbx_strand_id
1 'polypeptide(L)'
;MYSDRSEWKPSRSDVIYINHFVGNTKSVMSNNPGYIPKIFPTQYKNKEVNYEQVLNRYNRNVKRCESAINRQSMSTNSSWKKSFKRRKLREDDKNKRFNIKD
;
A
#
# COMPACT_ATOMS: atom_id res chain seq x y z
N MET A 1 -17.46 27.15 -40.63
CA MET A 1 -17.34 25.81 -39.99
C MET A 1 -17.93 25.93 -38.60
N TYR A 2 -19.10 25.32 -38.37
CA TYR A 2 -19.79 25.40 -37.08
C TYR A 2 -19.26 24.28 -36.18
N SER A 3 -18.50 24.63 -35.15
CA SER A 3 -18.38 23.74 -34.00
C SER A 3 -19.69 23.85 -33.22
N ASP A 4 -20.29 22.71 -32.93
CA ASP A 4 -21.60 22.54 -32.29
C ASP A 4 -21.68 23.08 -30.85
N ARG A 5 -20.59 23.65 -30.30
CA ARG A 5 -20.45 24.14 -28.91
C ARG A 5 -20.88 23.12 -27.85
N SER A 6 -21.03 21.85 -28.24
CA SER A 6 -21.34 20.75 -27.35
C SER A 6 -20.17 20.55 -26.39
N GLU A 7 -20.45 20.51 -25.09
CA GLU A 7 -19.44 20.11 -24.13
C GLU A 7 -19.10 18.63 -24.35
N TRP A 8 -17.83 18.35 -24.69
CA TRP A 8 -17.34 16.98 -24.78
C TRP A 8 -17.48 16.30 -23.41
N LYS A 9 -18.12 15.13 -23.37
CA LYS A 9 -18.25 14.28 -22.19
C LYS A 9 -17.56 12.94 -22.45
N PRO A 10 -16.62 12.52 -21.58
CA PRO A 10 -15.93 11.26 -21.77
C PRO A 10 -16.87 10.07 -21.62
N SER A 11 -16.73 9.09 -22.52
CA SER A 11 -17.32 7.76 -22.42
C SER A 11 -16.46 6.85 -21.55
N ARG A 12 -17.03 5.72 -21.08
CA ARG A 12 -16.27 4.67 -20.37
C ARG A 12 -15.19 4.03 -21.23
N SER A 13 -15.34 4.08 -22.55
CA SER A 13 -14.38 3.54 -23.52
C SER A 13 -13.27 4.53 -23.87
N ASP A 14 -13.38 5.78 -23.46
CA ASP A 14 -12.35 6.78 -23.74
C ASP A 14 -11.13 6.54 -22.86
N VAL A 15 -9.95 6.66 -23.46
CA VAL A 15 -8.68 6.38 -22.78
C VAL A 15 -7.76 7.59 -22.93
N ILE A 16 -7.05 7.89 -21.85
CA ILE A 16 -6.03 8.93 -21.83
C ILE A 16 -4.69 8.30 -22.19
N TYR A 17 -3.99 8.88 -23.17
CA TYR A 17 -2.66 8.42 -23.56
C TYR A 17 -1.63 8.55 -22.43
N ILE A 18 -0.65 7.66 -22.42
CA ILE A 18 0.28 7.50 -21.29
C ILE A 18 1.22 8.70 -21.09
N ASN A 19 1.52 9.43 -22.16
CA ASN A 19 2.29 10.68 -22.16
C ASN A 19 1.67 11.78 -21.27
N HIS A 20 0.36 11.72 -21.05
CA HIS A 20 -0.33 12.64 -20.18
C HIS A 20 -0.16 12.30 -18.70
N PHE A 21 0.43 11.16 -18.33
CA PHE A 21 0.73 10.83 -16.93
C PHE A 21 2.15 11.23 -16.55
N VAL A 22 2.39 11.36 -15.24
CA VAL A 22 3.72 11.74 -14.76
C VAL A 22 4.71 10.59 -14.94
N GLY A 23 5.92 10.89 -15.41
CA GLY A 23 6.91 9.87 -15.76
C GLY A 23 6.47 8.95 -16.91
N ASN A 24 5.52 9.39 -17.75
CA ASN A 24 4.96 8.61 -18.85
C ASN A 24 4.48 7.22 -18.41
N THR A 25 3.97 7.13 -17.17
CA THR A 25 3.55 5.88 -16.54
C THR A 25 2.23 6.10 -15.80
N LYS A 26 1.22 5.27 -16.10
CA LYS A 26 -0.05 5.28 -15.36
C LYS A 26 0.07 4.43 -14.11
N SER A 27 -0.25 5.01 -12.95
CA SER A 27 -0.35 4.25 -11.70
C SER A 27 -1.79 3.84 -11.40
N VAL A 28 -1.97 2.69 -10.76
CA VAL A 28 -3.27 2.23 -10.22
C VAL A 28 -3.48 2.77 -8.79
N MET A 29 -2.40 3.18 -8.13
CA MET A 29 -2.42 3.60 -6.73
C MET A 29 -2.76 5.08 -6.62
N SER A 30 -3.87 5.43 -5.97
CA SER A 30 -4.36 6.81 -5.86
C SER A 30 -3.40 7.78 -5.19
N ASN A 31 -2.49 7.28 -4.36
CA ASN A 31 -1.45 8.07 -3.68
C ASN A 31 -0.17 8.28 -4.50
N ASN A 32 -0.06 7.63 -5.67
CA ASN A 32 1.07 7.79 -6.56
C ASN A 32 0.85 9.01 -7.48
N PRO A 33 1.87 9.85 -7.71
CA PRO A 33 1.72 11.03 -8.57
C PRO A 33 1.36 10.70 -10.03
N GLY A 34 1.67 9.49 -10.52
CA GLY A 34 1.28 8.99 -11.84
C GLY A 34 -0.18 8.49 -11.93
N TYR A 35 -0.99 8.66 -10.89
CA TYR A 35 -2.42 8.29 -10.91
C TYR A 35 -3.28 9.32 -11.66
N ILE A 36 -2.97 10.61 -11.50
CA ILE A 36 -3.74 11.70 -12.09
C ILE A 36 -3.03 12.22 -13.35
N PRO A 37 -3.71 12.27 -14.51
CA PRO A 37 -3.19 12.89 -15.72
C PRO A 37 -2.86 14.38 -15.57
N LYS A 38 -1.77 14.81 -16.21
CA LYS A 38 -1.35 16.21 -16.36
C LYS A 38 -2.29 17.03 -17.26
N ILE A 39 -2.98 16.38 -18.20
CA ILE A 39 -3.86 17.04 -19.20
C ILE A 39 -5.01 17.84 -18.57
N PHE A 40 -5.45 17.46 -17.37
CA PHE A 40 -6.52 18.19 -16.71
C PHE A 40 -6.04 19.58 -16.29
N PRO A 41 -6.79 20.65 -16.64
CA PRO A 41 -6.38 22.02 -16.35
C PRO A 41 -6.36 22.29 -14.84
N THR A 42 -5.59 23.31 -14.44
CA THR A 42 -5.37 23.69 -13.03
C THR A 42 -6.65 24.09 -12.31
N GLN A 43 -7.68 24.56 -13.03
CA GLN A 43 -9.00 24.86 -12.45
C GLN A 43 -9.69 23.64 -11.79
N TYR A 44 -9.37 22.42 -12.23
CA TYR A 44 -9.83 21.18 -11.58
C TYR A 44 -8.85 20.69 -10.49
N LYS A 45 -7.69 21.33 -10.35
CA LYS A 45 -6.68 21.01 -9.34
C LYS A 45 -6.81 22.00 -8.20
N ASN A 46 -6.98 21.48 -6.98
CA ASN A 46 -7.10 22.35 -5.80
C ASN A 46 -5.85 23.24 -5.59
N LYS A 47 -4.66 22.79 -6.01
CA LYS A 47 -3.37 23.49 -5.91
C LYS A 47 -2.41 23.02 -7.01
N GLU A 48 -1.43 23.84 -7.35
CA GLU A 48 -0.28 23.41 -8.15
C GLU A 48 0.47 22.30 -7.42
N VAL A 49 0.72 21.19 -8.12
CA VAL A 49 1.30 19.98 -7.50
C VAL A 49 2.80 19.98 -7.71
N ASN A 50 3.57 20.18 -6.64
CA ASN A 50 5.01 19.92 -6.65
C ASN A 50 5.24 18.40 -6.72
N TYR A 51 5.60 17.93 -7.91
CA TYR A 51 5.77 16.51 -8.20
C TYR A 51 6.79 15.83 -7.28
N GLU A 52 7.95 16.45 -7.09
CA GLU A 52 9.02 15.92 -6.25
C GLU A 52 8.55 15.71 -4.81
N GLN A 53 7.77 16.66 -4.27
CA GLN A 53 7.22 16.52 -2.93
C GLN A 53 6.21 15.38 -2.81
N VAL A 54 5.34 15.20 -3.81
CA VAL A 54 4.35 14.10 -3.82
C VAL A 54 5.04 12.75 -3.96
N LEU A 55 6.02 12.63 -4.85
CA LEU A 55 6.81 11.42 -5.02
C LEU A 55 7.56 11.07 -3.72
N ASN A 56 8.17 12.05 -3.06
CA ASN A 56 8.82 11.86 -1.77
C ASN A 56 7.85 11.44 -0.66
N ARG A 57 6.61 11.98 -0.65
CA ARG A 57 5.56 11.52 0.27
C ARG A 57 5.18 10.07 0.00
N TYR A 58 4.98 9.69 -1.27
CA TYR A 58 4.69 8.33 -1.68
C TYR A 58 5.80 7.35 -1.26
N ASN A 59 7.05 7.66 -1.57
CA ASN A 59 8.20 6.82 -1.22
C ASN A 59 8.35 6.63 0.30
N ARG A 60 8.12 7.69 1.09
CA ARG A 60 8.11 7.58 2.56
C ARG A 60 7.00 6.64 3.05
N ASN A 61 5.83 6.67 2.43
CA ASN A 61 4.73 5.78 2.77
C ASN A 61 5.07 4.32 2.46
N VAL A 62 5.62 4.04 1.27
CA VAL A 62 6.06 2.70 0.87
C VAL A 62 7.07 2.13 1.87
N LYS A 63 8.12 2.90 2.21
CA LYS A 63 9.13 2.48 3.20
C LYS A 63 8.54 2.18 4.58
N ARG A 64 7.54 2.94 5.01
CA ARG A 64 6.84 2.68 6.29
C ARG A 64 6.07 1.35 6.24
N CYS A 65 5.38 1.07 5.15
CA CYS A 65 4.66 -0.17 4.95
C CYS A 65 5.60 -1.39 4.93
N GLU A 66 6.70 -1.32 4.18
CA GLU A 66 7.73 -2.36 4.14
C GLU A 66 8.31 -2.66 5.53
N SER A 67 8.62 -1.60 6.29
CA SER A 67 9.13 -1.71 7.66
C SER A 67 8.09 -2.29 8.63
N ALA A 68 6.79 -2.08 8.39
CA ALA A 68 5.72 -2.66 9.20
C ALA A 68 5.56 -4.16 8.90
N ILE A 69 5.61 -4.54 7.62
CA ILE A 69 5.57 -5.95 7.19
C ILE A 69 6.76 -6.72 7.79
N ASN A 70 7.97 -6.16 7.73
CA ASN A 70 9.16 -6.80 8.29
C ASN A 70 9.10 -6.94 9.83
N ARG A 71 8.52 -5.96 10.52
CA ARG A 71 8.27 -6.07 11.98
C ARG A 71 7.23 -7.15 12.31
N GLN A 72 6.21 -7.32 11.48
CA GLN A 72 5.20 -8.35 11.67
C GLN A 72 5.74 -9.75 11.36
N SER A 73 6.56 -9.92 10.31
CA SER A 73 7.15 -11.22 9.96
C SER A 73 8.10 -11.76 11.05
N MET A 74 8.82 -10.89 11.76
CA MET A 74 9.64 -11.28 12.91
C MET A 74 8.81 -11.60 14.17
N SER A 75 7.63 -10.99 14.33
CA SER A 75 6.73 -11.24 15.46
C SER A 75 6.02 -12.60 15.36
N THR A 76 5.45 -12.91 14.19
CA THR A 76 4.62 -14.10 13.98
C THR A 76 5.41 -15.40 14.02
N ASN A 77 6.65 -15.41 13.51
CA ASN A 77 7.53 -16.57 13.56
C ASN A 77 7.97 -16.97 14.98
N SER A 78 7.95 -16.05 15.94
CA SER A 78 8.32 -16.34 17.34
C SER A 78 7.12 -16.74 18.20
N SER A 79 5.92 -16.20 17.93
CA SER A 79 4.77 -16.36 18.82
C SER A 79 4.24 -17.79 18.85
N TRP A 80 4.05 -18.41 17.68
CA TRP A 80 3.57 -19.80 17.59
C TRP A 80 4.59 -20.78 18.17
N LYS A 81 5.87 -20.64 17.81
CA LYS A 81 6.97 -21.46 18.37
C LYS A 81 7.09 -21.31 19.90
N LYS A 82 6.96 -20.08 20.45
CA LYS A 82 6.92 -19.83 21.90
C LYS A 82 5.68 -20.46 22.56
N SER A 83 4.54 -20.50 21.87
CA SER A 83 3.31 -21.12 22.37
C SER A 83 3.42 -22.66 22.42
N PHE A 84 3.99 -23.29 21.38
CA PHE A 84 4.29 -24.72 21.38
C PHE A 84 5.29 -25.10 22.48
N LYS A 85 6.38 -24.33 22.64
CA LYS A 85 7.39 -24.59 23.69
C LYS A 85 6.79 -24.48 25.10
N ARG A 86 5.92 -23.49 25.34
CA ARG A 86 5.18 -23.36 26.62
C ARG A 86 4.21 -24.50 26.87
N ARG A 87 3.54 -25.02 25.83
CA ARG A 87 2.64 -26.17 25.96
C ARG A 87 3.41 -27.44 26.33
N LYS A 88 4.54 -27.69 25.66
CA LYS A 88 5.40 -28.85 25.95
C LYS A 88 5.94 -28.83 27.38
N LEU A 89 6.47 -27.69 27.84
CA LEU A 89 6.96 -27.52 29.22
C LEU A 89 5.86 -27.79 30.27
N ARG A 90 4.61 -27.38 30.02
CA ARG A 90 3.49 -27.66 30.94
C ARG A 90 3.12 -29.13 31.01
N GLU A 91 3.19 -29.86 29.90
CA GLU A 91 2.91 -31.30 29.90
C GLU A 91 4.06 -32.08 30.57
N ASP A 92 5.30 -31.67 30.35
CA ASP A 92 6.48 -32.27 30.99
C ASP A 92 6.45 -32.04 32.52
N ASP A 93 6.09 -30.83 32.98
CA ASP A 93 5.94 -30.52 34.42
C ASP A 93 4.79 -31.30 35.08
N LYS A 94 3.67 -31.51 34.36
CA LYS A 94 2.59 -32.36 34.85
C LYS A 94 3.08 -33.80 35.02
N ASN A 95 3.71 -34.38 33.99
CA ASN A 95 4.22 -35.74 34.04
C ASN A 95 5.28 -35.93 35.13
N LYS A 96 6.11 -34.91 35.39
CA LYS A 96 7.07 -34.92 36.49
C LYS A 96 6.40 -34.91 37.86
N ARG A 97 5.30 -34.15 38.05
CA ARG A 97 4.54 -34.13 39.30
C ARG A 97 3.81 -35.44 39.58
N PHE A 98 3.41 -36.19 38.56
CA PHE A 98 2.74 -37.47 38.72
C PHE A 98 3.69 -38.64 39.04
N ASN A 99 4.99 -38.54 38.72
CA ASN A 99 5.99 -39.60 38.92
C ASN A 99 6.82 -39.48 40.24
N ILE A 100 6.42 -38.65 41.20
CA ILE A 100 7.13 -38.46 42.50
C ILE A 100 6.36 -39.14 43.66
N LYS A 101 5.33 -39.92 43.36
CA LYS A 101 4.58 -40.69 44.36
C LYS A 101 4.76 -42.18 44.10
N ASP A 102 5.94 -42.68 44.42
CA ASP A 102 6.21 -44.07 44.82
C ASP A 102 7.46 -44.08 45.73
#